data_AF-A0A515KPP7-F1
#
_entry.id   AF-A0A515KPP7-F1
#
_cell.length_a   1.000
_cell.length_b   1.000
_cell.length_c   1.000
_cell.angle_alpha   90.00
_cell.angle_beta   90.00
_cell.angle_gamma   90.00
#
_symmetry.space_group_name_H-M   'P 1'
#
loop_
_entity.id
_entity.type
_entity.pdbx_description
1 polymer ?
#
loop_
_entity_poly.entity_id
_entity_poly.type
_entity_poly.pdbx_seq_one_letter_code
_entity_poly.pdbx_strand_id
1 'polypeptide(L)'
;MSWRKDDRRAERGYHHGNLKEALLQAALGLIAEKGPAGFTFADAARSAGVSAAAPYRHFRDRDDLLASIAQRGFEQFEVTLAAAWDDGRPDTVTAFMRVGKAYLAFARNEPAFYSAMFESGIPVDANPLLTAAGERAFGVIRAAAERLAALTPPGVTRPPAMMMALHIWSMSHGVASLFGRGDAARRKLPMPPEELLEAGVLIYLRGLGFTTDRRPPPEAEAATRAAEAERPAGPWGKIPK
;
A
#
# COMPACT_ATOMS: atom_id res chain seq x y z
N MET A 1 -49.41 -36.89 -27.77
CA MET A 1 -49.44 -36.15 -26.49
C MET A 1 -48.01 -35.94 -26.00
N SER A 2 -47.69 -34.69 -25.68
CA SER A 2 -46.58 -34.19 -24.84
C SER A 2 -45.11 -34.42 -25.23
N TRP A 3 -44.51 -33.31 -25.65
CA TRP A 3 -43.10 -32.94 -25.43
C TRP A 3 -42.68 -32.99 -23.96
N ARG A 4 -41.37 -33.16 -23.70
CA ARG A 4 -40.54 -32.25 -22.87
C ARG A 4 -39.06 -32.69 -22.86
N LYS A 5 -38.20 -31.87 -23.47
CA LYS A 5 -36.79 -31.72 -23.10
C LYS A 5 -36.74 -30.95 -21.78
N ASP A 6 -36.02 -31.46 -20.79
CA ASP A 6 -35.72 -30.72 -19.56
C ASP A 6 -34.36 -30.05 -19.72
N ASP A 7 -34.38 -28.84 -20.28
CA ASP A 7 -33.29 -27.87 -20.18
C ASP A 7 -33.32 -27.29 -18.76
N ARG A 8 -32.38 -27.71 -17.91
CA ARG A 8 -32.06 -26.97 -16.68
C ARG A 8 -30.61 -26.51 -16.69
N ARG A 9 -30.35 -25.56 -17.59
CA ARG A 9 -29.23 -24.64 -17.44
C ARG A 9 -29.60 -23.69 -16.29
N ALA A 10 -29.00 -23.89 -15.13
CA ALA A 10 -29.17 -23.01 -13.98
C ALA A 10 -28.85 -21.56 -14.41
N GLU A 11 -29.90 -20.74 -14.52
CA GLU A 11 -29.79 -19.33 -14.83
C GLU A 11 -29.07 -18.63 -13.68
N ARG A 12 -27.91 -18.07 -14.04
CA ARG A 12 -27.03 -17.28 -13.19
C ARG A 12 -27.76 -15.98 -12.83
N GLY A 13 -28.32 -15.92 -11.63
CA GLY A 13 -28.71 -14.65 -11.02
C GLY A 13 -27.46 -13.88 -10.62
N TYR A 14 -26.96 -12.96 -11.47
CA TYR A 14 -25.86 -12.06 -11.12
C TYR A 14 -26.14 -10.63 -11.61
N HIS A 15 -26.46 -9.76 -10.65
CA HIS A 15 -26.37 -8.29 -10.65
C HIS A 15 -26.75 -7.49 -11.90
N HIS A 16 -28.03 -7.44 -12.29
CA HIS A 16 -28.51 -6.46 -13.28
C HIS A 16 -28.67 -5.02 -12.73
N GLY A 17 -28.35 -4.78 -11.45
CA GLY A 17 -28.60 -3.48 -10.80
C GLY A 17 -27.48 -2.45 -10.91
N ASN A 18 -26.22 -2.86 -11.16
CA ASN A 18 -25.11 -1.92 -11.20
C ASN A 18 -24.10 -2.30 -12.29
N LEU A 19 -24.43 -1.95 -13.54
CA LEU A 19 -23.58 -2.16 -14.71
C LEU A 19 -22.20 -1.51 -14.53
N LYS A 20 -22.13 -0.33 -13.90
CA LYS A 20 -20.86 0.34 -13.59
C LYS A 20 -19.97 -0.56 -12.73
N GLU A 21 -20.50 -1.11 -11.65
CA GLU A 21 -19.76 -2.03 -10.77
C GLU A 21 -19.37 -3.33 -11.49
N ALA A 22 -20.27 -3.90 -12.29
CA ALA A 22 -19.98 -5.11 -13.06
C ALA A 22 -18.79 -4.90 -14.03
N LEU A 23 -18.71 -3.72 -14.66
CA LEU A 23 -17.60 -3.36 -15.54
C LEU A 23 -16.30 -3.13 -14.78
N LEU A 24 -16.36 -2.49 -13.61
CA LEU A 24 -15.19 -2.33 -12.73
C LEU A 24 -14.62 -3.69 -12.31
N GLN A 25 -15.48 -4.60 -11.83
CA GLN A 25 -15.07 -5.95 -11.41
C GLN A 25 -14.52 -6.78 -12.57
N ALA A 26 -15.18 -6.72 -13.73
CA ALA A 26 -14.71 -7.39 -14.94
C ALA A 26 -13.32 -6.88 -15.38
N ALA A 27 -13.10 -5.57 -15.34
CA ALA A 27 -11.82 -4.97 -15.66
C ALA A 27 -10.74 -5.29 -14.63
N LEU A 28 -11.05 -5.29 -13.33
CA LEU A 28 -10.11 -5.72 -12.29
C LEU A 28 -9.61 -7.15 -12.51
N GLY A 29 -10.50 -8.07 -12.88
CA GLY A 29 -10.12 -9.44 -13.26
C GLY A 29 -9.19 -9.49 -14.48
N LEU A 30 -9.48 -8.68 -15.51
CA LEU A 30 -8.64 -8.58 -16.70
C LEU A 30 -7.26 -7.98 -16.41
N ILE A 31 -7.20 -6.97 -15.53
CA ILE A 31 -5.93 -6.37 -15.09
C ILE A 31 -5.09 -7.40 -14.33
N ALA A 32 -5.70 -8.19 -13.46
CA ALA A 32 -5.00 -9.24 -12.73
C ALA A 32 -4.41 -10.32 -13.66
N GLU A 33 -5.08 -10.65 -14.76
CA GLU A 33 -4.65 -11.67 -15.71
C GLU A 33 -3.64 -11.13 -16.75
N LYS A 34 -3.89 -9.94 -17.29
CA LYS A 34 -3.22 -9.42 -18.51
C LYS A 34 -2.49 -8.10 -18.30
N GLY A 35 -2.56 -7.53 -17.10
CA GLY A 35 -2.09 -6.18 -16.80
C GLY A 35 -3.02 -5.09 -17.37
N PRO A 36 -2.80 -3.82 -16.96
CA PRO A 36 -3.68 -2.71 -17.31
C PRO A 36 -3.69 -2.36 -18.80
N ALA A 37 -2.61 -2.67 -19.53
CA ALA A 37 -2.53 -2.49 -20.98
C ALA A 37 -3.04 -3.69 -21.79
N GLY A 38 -3.33 -4.82 -21.14
CA GLY A 38 -3.57 -6.11 -21.80
C GLY A 38 -5.03 -6.42 -22.15
N PHE A 39 -5.95 -5.45 -22.00
CA PHE A 39 -7.36 -5.65 -22.32
C PHE A 39 -7.96 -4.46 -23.08
N THR A 40 -9.01 -4.75 -23.85
CA THR A 40 -9.82 -3.75 -24.55
C THR A 40 -11.12 -3.47 -23.80
N PHE A 41 -11.75 -2.34 -24.08
CA PHE A 41 -13.05 -2.01 -23.50
C PHE A 41 -14.14 -3.04 -23.85
N ALA A 42 -14.04 -3.66 -25.04
CA ALA A 42 -14.90 -4.75 -25.46
C ALA A 42 -14.67 -6.04 -24.66
N ASP A 43 -13.43 -6.32 -24.23
CA ASP A 43 -13.13 -7.45 -23.35
C ASP A 43 -13.80 -7.27 -21.98
N ALA A 44 -13.78 -6.06 -21.43
CA ALA A 44 -14.48 -5.73 -20.18
C ALA A 44 -16.00 -5.92 -20.31
N ALA A 45 -16.59 -5.47 -21.42
CA ALA A 45 -18.02 -5.68 -21.71
C ALA A 45 -18.38 -7.17 -21.78
N ARG A 46 -17.58 -7.95 -22.51
CA ARG A 46 -17.76 -9.40 -22.67
C ARG A 46 -17.62 -10.13 -21.33
N SER A 47 -16.60 -9.77 -20.55
CA SER A 47 -16.35 -10.33 -19.22
C SER A 47 -17.49 -10.02 -18.24
N ALA A 48 -18.06 -8.81 -18.31
CA ALA A 48 -19.24 -8.40 -17.55
C ALA A 48 -20.57 -9.02 -18.06
N GLY A 49 -20.55 -9.79 -19.17
CA GLY A 49 -21.74 -10.45 -19.72
C GLY A 49 -22.74 -9.50 -20.39
N VAL A 50 -22.29 -8.34 -20.89
CA VAL A 50 -23.15 -7.32 -21.51
C VAL A 50 -22.78 -7.08 -22.98
N SER A 51 -23.66 -6.37 -23.70
CA SER A 51 -23.38 -5.98 -25.08
C SER A 51 -22.22 -4.99 -25.16
N ALA A 52 -21.51 -4.97 -26.30
CA ALA A 52 -20.38 -4.07 -26.52
C ALA A 52 -20.72 -2.58 -26.41
N ALA A 53 -21.99 -2.21 -26.62
CA ALA A 53 -22.47 -0.83 -26.50
C ALA A 53 -22.86 -0.42 -25.06
N ALA A 54 -23.13 -1.39 -24.18
CA ALA A 54 -23.60 -1.10 -22.81
C ALA A 54 -22.63 -0.27 -21.95
N PRO A 55 -21.29 -0.49 -22.00
CA PRO A 55 -20.34 0.27 -21.18
C PRO A 55 -20.32 1.77 -21.43
N TYR A 56 -20.63 2.21 -22.67
CA TYR A 56 -20.60 3.62 -23.07
C TYR A 56 -21.62 4.50 -22.34
N ARG A 57 -22.58 3.89 -21.63
CA ARG A 57 -23.52 4.61 -20.75
C ARG A 57 -22.88 5.06 -19.44
N HIS A 58 -21.71 4.52 -19.08
CA HIS A 58 -21.05 4.77 -17.80
C HIS A 58 -19.62 5.27 -17.94
N PHE A 59 -18.92 4.85 -18.99
CA PHE A 59 -17.54 5.27 -19.25
C PHE A 59 -17.38 5.67 -20.71
N ARG A 60 -16.63 6.73 -20.97
CA ARG A 60 -16.38 7.22 -22.34
C ARG A 60 -15.56 6.21 -23.14
N ASP A 61 -14.56 5.61 -22.50
CA ASP A 61 -13.58 4.73 -23.11
C ASP A 61 -12.90 3.85 -22.03
N ARG A 62 -11.89 3.08 -22.44
CA ARG A 62 -11.08 2.24 -21.55
C ARG A 62 -10.33 3.06 -20.50
N ASP A 63 -9.85 4.23 -20.88
CA ASP A 63 -8.99 5.05 -20.02
C ASP A 63 -9.81 5.71 -18.90
N ASP A 64 -11.05 6.10 -19.20
CA ASP A 64 -12.04 6.55 -18.21
C ASP A 64 -12.41 5.43 -17.22
N LEU A 65 -12.58 4.19 -17.71
CA LEU A 65 -12.76 3.01 -16.86
C LEU A 65 -11.53 2.78 -15.96
N LEU A 66 -10.31 2.82 -16.52
CA LEU A 66 -9.08 2.68 -15.75
C LEU A 66 -8.89 3.79 -14.72
N ALA A 67 -9.20 5.04 -15.08
CA ALA A 67 -9.15 6.17 -14.16
C ALA A 67 -10.12 5.98 -12.98
N SER A 68 -11.33 5.46 -13.24
CA SER A 68 -12.28 5.13 -12.18
C SER A 68 -11.81 3.98 -11.28
N ILE A 69 -11.09 2.98 -11.83
CA ILE A 69 -10.49 1.91 -11.04
C ILE A 69 -9.34 2.46 -10.19
N ALA A 70 -8.46 3.27 -10.78
CA ALA A 70 -7.34 3.91 -10.09
C ALA A 70 -7.84 4.81 -8.95
N GLN A 71 -8.91 5.59 -9.18
CA GLN A 71 -9.53 6.40 -8.14
C GLN A 71 -9.95 5.56 -6.93
N ARG A 72 -10.71 4.47 -7.16
CA ARG A 72 -11.13 3.55 -6.09
C ARG A 72 -9.94 2.87 -5.42
N GLY A 73 -8.90 2.55 -6.19
CA GLY A 73 -7.64 2.03 -5.67
C GLY A 73 -6.99 3.02 -4.69
N PHE A 74 -6.86 4.30 -5.07
CA PHE A 74 -6.33 5.34 -4.19
C PHE A 74 -7.19 5.55 -2.94
N GLU A 75 -8.52 5.49 -3.03
CA GLU A 75 -9.42 5.58 -1.87
C GLU A 75 -9.22 4.42 -0.89
N GLN A 76 -9.12 3.17 -1.39
CA GLN A 76 -8.83 2.01 -0.53
C GLN A 76 -7.40 2.07 0.04
N PHE A 77 -6.46 2.58 -0.75
CA PHE A 77 -5.08 2.74 -0.36
C PHE A 77 -4.92 3.78 0.76
N GLU A 78 -5.59 4.93 0.63
CA GLU A 78 -5.69 5.96 1.67
C GLU A 78 -6.15 5.37 2.99
N VAL A 79 -7.27 4.64 2.99
CA VAL A 79 -7.81 3.98 4.20
C VAL A 79 -6.79 3.02 4.81
N THR A 80 -6.12 2.22 3.98
CA THR A 80 -5.12 1.25 4.41
C THR A 80 -3.92 1.93 5.07
N LEU A 81 -3.38 2.98 4.46
CA LEU A 81 -2.25 3.72 4.99
C LEU A 81 -2.64 4.49 6.26
N ALA A 82 -3.82 5.11 6.29
CA ALA A 82 -4.31 5.87 7.43
C ALA A 82 -4.51 4.98 8.66
N ALA A 83 -5.09 3.79 8.47
CA ALA A 83 -5.24 2.80 9.54
C ALA A 83 -3.87 2.31 10.06
N ALA A 84 -2.88 2.14 9.18
CA ALA A 84 -1.53 1.76 9.61
C ALA A 84 -0.81 2.89 10.35
N TRP A 85 -1.02 4.13 9.93
CA TRP A 85 -0.48 5.32 10.56
C TRP A 85 -1.04 5.53 11.98
N ASP A 86 -2.35 5.37 12.15
CA ASP A 86 -3.04 5.42 13.45
C ASP A 86 -2.66 6.64 14.32
N ASP A 87 -2.61 7.82 13.70
CA ASP A 87 -2.18 9.09 14.30
C ASP A 87 -0.81 9.03 14.99
N GLY A 88 0.10 8.20 14.48
CA GLY A 88 1.45 8.06 15.00
C GLY A 88 1.57 7.23 16.28
N ARG A 89 0.54 6.46 16.67
CA ARG A 89 0.55 5.64 17.89
C ARG A 89 1.25 4.28 17.70
N PRO A 90 1.78 3.63 18.76
CA PRO A 90 2.02 4.19 20.09
C PRO A 90 3.18 5.18 20.08
N ASP A 91 4.08 5.09 19.11
CA ASP A 91 5.14 6.05 18.84
C ASP A 91 5.31 6.26 17.32
N THR A 92 5.76 7.47 16.97
CA THR A 92 5.84 7.96 15.59
C THR A 92 6.70 7.06 14.70
N VAL A 93 7.84 6.56 15.20
CA VAL A 93 8.77 5.74 14.39
C VAL A 93 8.14 4.39 14.09
N THR A 94 7.59 3.72 15.09
CA THR A 94 6.87 2.45 14.90
C THR A 94 5.69 2.62 13.94
N ALA A 95 4.90 3.68 14.11
CA ALA A 95 3.78 3.98 13.21
C ALA A 95 4.24 4.22 11.76
N PHE A 96 5.34 4.94 11.59
CA PHE A 96 5.93 5.19 10.29
C PHE A 96 6.35 3.89 9.58
N MET A 97 6.99 2.98 10.31
CA MET A 97 7.35 1.66 9.77
C MET A 97 6.12 0.84 9.36
N ARG A 98 5.02 0.93 10.11
CA ARG A 98 3.76 0.25 9.75
C ARG A 98 3.17 0.79 8.45
N VAL A 99 3.25 2.10 8.18
CA VAL A 99 2.80 2.69 6.91
C VAL A 99 3.54 2.06 5.73
N GLY A 100 4.87 1.89 5.82
CA GLY A 100 5.65 1.20 4.79
C GLY A 100 5.23 -0.27 4.60
N LYS A 101 4.99 -1.01 5.69
CA LYS A 101 4.49 -2.40 5.62
C LYS A 101 3.09 -2.48 4.99
N ALA A 102 2.21 -1.54 5.32
CA ALA A 102 0.87 -1.44 4.75
C ALA A 102 0.90 -1.10 3.25
N TYR A 103 1.85 -0.27 2.81
CA TYR A 103 2.12 -0.02 1.38
C TYR A 103 2.39 -1.32 0.64
N LEU A 104 3.35 -2.12 1.13
CA LEU A 104 3.72 -3.40 0.51
C LEU A 104 2.59 -4.42 0.55
N ALA A 105 1.86 -4.47 1.68
CA ALA A 105 0.71 -5.36 1.83
C ALA A 105 -0.39 -5.03 0.82
N PHE A 106 -0.68 -3.75 0.59
CA PHE A 106 -1.66 -3.33 -0.42
C PHE A 106 -1.21 -3.76 -1.83
N ALA A 107 0.04 -3.47 -2.20
CA ALA A 107 0.59 -3.88 -3.50
C ALA A 107 0.49 -5.40 -3.74
N ARG A 108 0.70 -6.19 -2.68
CA ARG A 108 0.60 -7.66 -2.73
C ARG A 108 -0.84 -8.17 -2.78
N ASN A 109 -1.72 -7.61 -1.95
CA ASN A 109 -3.07 -8.14 -1.74
C ASN A 109 -4.06 -7.61 -2.79
N GLU A 110 -3.80 -6.43 -3.34
CA GLU A 110 -4.64 -5.73 -4.33
C GLU A 110 -3.85 -5.41 -5.61
N PRO A 111 -3.21 -6.40 -6.27
CA PRO A 111 -2.28 -6.15 -7.36
C PRO A 111 -2.94 -5.48 -8.57
N ALA A 112 -4.22 -5.79 -8.84
CA ALA A 112 -4.96 -5.16 -9.94
C ALA A 112 -5.21 -3.66 -9.69
N PHE A 113 -5.57 -3.28 -8.46
CA PHE A 113 -5.67 -1.86 -8.09
C PHE A 113 -4.32 -1.18 -8.13
N TYR A 114 -3.28 -1.82 -7.59
CA TYR A 114 -1.92 -1.29 -7.59
C TYR A 114 -1.42 -1.02 -9.02
N SER A 115 -1.57 -1.97 -9.95
CA SER A 115 -1.25 -1.78 -11.36
C SER A 115 -2.11 -0.69 -12.01
N ALA A 116 -3.40 -0.59 -11.69
CA ALA A 116 -4.26 0.47 -12.22
C ALA A 116 -3.78 1.87 -11.76
N MET A 117 -3.36 2.00 -10.50
CA MET A 117 -2.91 3.26 -9.91
C MET A 117 -1.54 3.72 -10.42
N PHE A 118 -0.58 2.79 -10.57
CA PHE A 118 0.83 3.15 -10.78
C PHE A 118 1.43 2.67 -12.11
N GLU A 119 0.77 1.77 -12.82
CA GLU A 119 1.34 1.09 -14.02
C GLU A 119 0.46 1.23 -15.27
N SER A 120 -0.73 1.81 -15.15
CA SER A 120 -1.70 1.93 -16.26
C SER A 120 -1.33 2.95 -17.31
N GLY A 121 -0.43 3.90 -17.00
CA GLY A 121 -0.08 5.03 -17.85
C GLY A 121 -1.16 6.11 -17.91
N ILE A 122 -2.25 5.98 -17.14
CA ILE A 122 -3.25 7.03 -17.00
C ILE A 122 -2.66 8.19 -16.21
N PRO A 123 -2.70 9.44 -16.72
CA PRO A 123 -2.26 10.59 -15.96
C PRO A 123 -3.07 10.74 -14.67
N VAL A 124 -2.41 10.98 -13.54
CA VAL A 124 -3.09 11.18 -12.24
C VAL A 124 -3.96 12.44 -12.21
N ASP A 125 -3.73 13.35 -13.14
CA ASP A 125 -4.51 14.57 -13.40
C ASP A 125 -5.57 14.41 -14.51
N ALA A 126 -5.81 13.17 -14.98
CA ALA A 126 -6.80 12.89 -16.01
C ALA A 126 -8.22 13.34 -15.63
N ASN A 127 -8.56 13.34 -14.33
CA ASN A 127 -9.76 13.99 -13.83
C ASN A 127 -9.60 14.43 -12.35
N PRO A 128 -10.39 15.42 -11.88
CA PRO A 128 -10.24 15.98 -10.52
C PRO A 128 -10.47 14.98 -9.38
N LEU A 129 -11.33 13.98 -9.56
CA LEU A 129 -11.61 12.98 -8.52
C LEU A 129 -10.43 12.04 -8.32
N LEU A 130 -9.80 11.61 -9.41
CA LEU A 130 -8.57 10.81 -9.37
C LEU A 130 -7.44 11.60 -8.72
N THR A 131 -7.24 12.87 -9.10
CA THR A 131 -6.23 13.74 -8.49
C THR A 131 -6.43 13.86 -6.99
N ALA A 132 -7.66 14.20 -6.56
CA ALA A 132 -7.97 14.35 -5.14
C ALA A 132 -7.76 13.04 -4.36
N ALA A 133 -8.10 11.88 -4.94
CA ALA A 133 -7.87 10.59 -4.30
C ALA A 133 -6.37 10.29 -4.14
N GLY A 134 -5.57 10.51 -5.19
CA GLY A 134 -4.11 10.35 -5.14
C GLY A 134 -3.45 11.28 -4.11
N GLU A 135 -3.87 12.56 -4.08
CA GLU A 135 -3.36 13.54 -3.12
C GLU A 135 -3.69 13.17 -1.67
N ARG A 136 -4.90 12.69 -1.38
CA ARG A 136 -5.26 12.24 -0.03
C ARG A 136 -4.44 11.04 0.41
N ALA A 137 -4.29 10.04 -0.46
CA ALA A 137 -3.47 8.86 -0.17
C ALA A 137 -2.01 9.23 0.11
N PHE A 138 -1.40 10.08 -0.73
CA PHE A 138 -0.04 10.59 -0.49
C PHE A 138 0.03 11.49 0.75
N GLY A 139 -1.05 12.22 1.05
CA GLY A 139 -1.21 13.05 2.23
C GLY A 139 -0.96 12.29 3.54
N VAL A 140 -1.29 11.00 3.61
CA VAL A 140 -0.98 10.16 4.78
C VAL A 140 0.54 10.01 4.98
N ILE A 141 1.28 9.72 3.91
CA ILE A 141 2.74 9.58 3.94
C ILE A 141 3.39 10.93 4.30
N ARG A 142 2.88 12.02 3.71
CA ARG A 142 3.33 13.39 4.01
C ARG A 142 3.11 13.74 5.49
N ALA A 143 1.92 13.50 6.03
CA ALA A 143 1.61 13.77 7.43
C ALA A 143 2.50 12.97 8.39
N ALA A 144 2.76 11.70 8.06
CA ALA A 144 3.67 10.85 8.82
C ALA A 144 5.12 11.40 8.82
N ALA A 145 5.59 11.88 7.66
CA ALA A 145 6.90 12.51 7.53
C ALA A 145 6.98 13.86 8.26
N GLU A 146 5.91 14.66 8.26
CA GLU A 146 5.81 15.91 9.01
C GLU A 146 5.88 15.66 10.52
N ARG A 147 5.19 14.62 11.01
CA ARG A 147 5.27 14.22 12.41
C ARG A 147 6.66 13.75 12.81
N LEU A 148 7.36 13.02 11.95
CA LEU A 148 8.77 12.68 12.16
C LEU A 148 9.66 13.93 12.18
N ALA A 149 9.49 14.84 11.22
CA ALA A 149 10.26 16.08 11.16
C ALA A 149 10.05 16.95 12.41
N ALA A 150 8.86 16.93 13.01
CA ALA A 150 8.58 17.62 14.26
C ALA A 150 9.32 17.06 15.49
N LEU A 151 9.83 15.83 15.44
CA LEU A 151 10.66 15.24 16.50
C LEU A 151 12.14 15.69 16.43
N THR A 152 12.48 16.59 15.51
CA THR A 152 13.86 17.06 15.32
C THR A 152 14.28 17.97 16.47
N PRO A 153 15.35 17.64 17.21
CA PRO A 153 15.88 18.55 18.22
C PRO A 153 16.35 19.86 17.59
N PRO A 154 16.28 20.99 18.32
CA PRO A 154 16.83 22.25 17.86
C PRO A 154 18.30 22.11 17.45
N GLY A 155 18.69 22.74 16.33
CA GLY A 155 20.07 22.71 15.82
C GLY A 155 20.45 21.47 15.02
N VAL A 156 19.55 20.49 14.85
CA VAL A 156 19.75 19.35 13.95
C VAL A 156 19.11 19.65 12.60
N THR A 157 19.93 19.80 11.56
CA THR A 157 19.43 19.99 10.20
C THR A 157 18.92 18.68 9.62
N ARG A 158 17.69 18.69 9.09
CA ARG A 158 17.10 17.57 8.35
C ARG A 158 16.47 18.06 7.04
N PRO A 159 16.28 17.19 6.05
CA PRO A 159 15.53 17.53 4.85
C PRO A 159 14.10 18.00 5.18
N PRO A 160 13.47 18.83 4.32
CA PRO A 160 12.05 19.14 4.44
C PRO A 160 11.19 17.88 4.48
N ALA A 161 10.08 17.92 5.23
CA ALA A 161 9.18 16.77 5.37
C ALA A 161 8.68 16.21 4.03
N MET A 162 8.46 17.08 3.04
CA MET A 162 8.11 16.65 1.67
C MET A 162 9.20 15.77 1.05
N MET A 163 10.48 16.14 1.17
CA MET A 163 11.57 15.31 0.66
C MET A 163 11.61 13.97 1.40
N MET A 164 11.42 13.98 2.72
CA MET A 164 11.34 12.75 3.52
C MET A 164 10.21 11.83 3.04
N ALA A 165 9.01 12.39 2.80
CA ALA A 165 7.87 11.64 2.26
C ALA A 165 8.18 11.02 0.89
N LEU A 166 8.81 11.78 -0.01
CA LEU A 166 9.19 11.33 -1.35
C LEU A 166 10.25 10.20 -1.30
N HIS A 167 11.24 10.28 -0.41
CA HIS A 167 12.23 9.19 -0.24
C HIS A 167 11.57 7.89 0.22
N ILE A 168 10.66 7.99 1.19
CA ILE A 168 9.99 6.82 1.76
C ILE A 168 9.01 6.22 0.76
N TRP A 169 8.28 7.06 0.03
CA TRP A 169 7.47 6.61 -1.09
C TRP A 169 8.32 5.92 -2.14
N SER A 170 9.46 6.50 -2.52
CA SER A 170 10.39 5.92 -3.51
C SER A 170 10.92 4.55 -3.08
N MET A 171 11.34 4.39 -1.82
CA MET A 171 11.79 3.10 -1.30
C MET A 171 10.65 2.08 -1.28
N SER A 172 9.47 2.46 -0.76
CA SER A 172 8.32 1.56 -0.67
C SER A 172 7.84 1.12 -2.05
N HIS A 173 7.74 2.07 -2.98
CA HIS A 173 7.35 1.82 -4.36
C HIS A 173 8.39 0.98 -5.10
N GLY A 174 9.69 1.27 -4.95
CA GLY A 174 10.77 0.49 -5.54
C GLY A 174 10.76 -0.96 -5.07
N VAL A 175 10.59 -1.19 -3.76
CA VAL A 175 10.45 -2.55 -3.20
C VAL A 175 9.17 -3.21 -3.71
N ALA A 176 8.03 -2.53 -3.67
CA ALA A 176 6.79 -3.08 -4.22
C ALA A 176 6.94 -3.50 -5.69
N SER A 177 7.53 -2.66 -6.53
CA SER A 177 7.73 -2.92 -7.96
C SER A 177 8.76 -4.02 -8.26
N LEU A 178 9.76 -4.23 -7.39
CA LEU A 178 10.71 -5.34 -7.49
C LEU A 178 10.06 -6.69 -7.15
N PHE A 179 9.08 -6.70 -6.25
CA PHE A 179 8.43 -7.93 -5.77
C PHE A 179 7.06 -8.21 -6.42
N GLY A 180 6.41 -7.18 -6.98
CA GLY A 180 5.05 -7.22 -7.53
C GLY A 180 4.93 -7.80 -8.94
N ARG A 181 6.04 -7.91 -9.69
CA ARG A 181 6.01 -8.59 -11.00
C ARG A 181 5.92 -10.11 -10.81
N GLY A 182 4.78 -10.68 -11.20
CA GLY A 182 4.54 -12.12 -11.27
C GLY A 182 5.06 -12.78 -12.55
N ASP A 183 5.91 -12.10 -13.33
CA ASP A 183 6.45 -12.68 -14.56
C ASP A 183 7.57 -13.71 -14.26
N ALA A 184 7.78 -14.63 -15.20
CA ALA A 184 8.80 -15.67 -15.09
C ALA A 184 10.24 -15.10 -15.06
N ALA A 185 10.42 -13.81 -15.38
CA ALA A 185 11.70 -13.12 -15.34
C ALA A 185 12.03 -12.55 -13.94
N ARG A 186 11.15 -12.73 -12.95
CA ARG A 186 11.37 -12.22 -11.59
C ARG A 186 12.64 -12.80 -10.97
N ARG A 187 13.57 -11.91 -10.64
CA ARG A 187 14.75 -12.25 -9.84
C ARG A 187 14.31 -12.71 -8.45
N LYS A 188 14.74 -13.91 -8.04
CA LYS A 188 14.59 -14.36 -6.65
C LYS A 188 15.53 -13.56 -5.76
N LEU A 189 14.97 -12.85 -4.79
CA LEU A 189 15.73 -12.11 -3.78
C LEU A 189 15.80 -12.95 -2.48
N PRO A 190 16.92 -12.93 -1.76
CA PRO A 190 17.15 -13.79 -0.60
C PRO A 190 16.49 -13.30 0.70
N MET A 191 15.54 -12.35 0.62
CA MET A 191 14.80 -11.80 1.76
C MET A 191 13.37 -11.40 1.35
N PRO A 192 12.42 -11.33 2.30
CA PRO A 192 11.09 -10.78 2.04
C PRO A 192 11.11 -9.26 1.81
N PRO A 193 10.10 -8.71 1.10
CA PRO A 193 10.04 -7.27 0.80
C PRO A 193 9.93 -6.41 2.07
N GLU A 194 9.25 -6.91 3.10
CA GLU A 194 9.10 -6.20 4.37
C GLU A 194 10.44 -5.99 5.07
N GLU A 195 11.32 -7.00 5.07
CA GLU A 195 12.65 -6.90 5.66
C GLU A 195 13.55 -5.95 4.86
N LEU A 196 13.49 -6.01 3.53
CA LEU A 196 14.26 -5.11 2.67
C LEU A 196 13.86 -3.64 2.87
N LEU A 197 12.55 -3.35 2.92
CA LEU A 197 12.05 -2.01 3.18
C LEU A 197 12.40 -1.57 4.61
N GLU A 198 12.19 -2.45 5.60
CA GLU A 198 12.48 -2.14 7.00
C GLU A 198 13.94 -1.75 7.21
N ALA A 199 14.88 -2.52 6.65
CA ALA A 199 16.30 -2.19 6.74
C ALA A 199 16.62 -0.84 6.09
N GLY A 200 16.08 -0.56 4.90
CA GLY A 200 16.29 0.71 4.19
C GLY A 200 15.76 1.91 4.96
N VAL A 201 14.54 1.81 5.52
CA VAL A 201 13.95 2.89 6.31
C VAL A 201 14.70 3.11 7.62
N LEU A 202 15.16 2.05 8.30
CA LEU A 202 15.95 2.18 9.52
C LEU A 202 17.30 2.86 9.25
N ILE A 203 17.99 2.51 8.16
CA ILE A 203 19.23 3.18 7.73
C ILE A 203 18.97 4.66 7.46
N TYR A 204 17.89 4.97 6.72
CA TYR A 204 17.49 6.33 6.42
C TYR A 204 17.22 7.15 7.70
N LEU A 205 16.42 6.61 8.61
CA LEU A 205 16.09 7.27 9.88
C LEU A 205 17.31 7.46 10.79
N ARG A 206 18.19 6.45 10.88
CA ARG A 206 19.48 6.58 11.59
C ARG A 206 20.37 7.65 10.98
N GLY A 207 20.45 7.71 9.65
CA GLY A 207 21.19 8.75 8.92
C GLY A 207 20.66 10.17 9.18
N LEU A 208 19.37 10.30 9.51
CA LEU A 208 18.76 11.55 9.96
C LEU A 208 18.84 11.77 11.48
N GLY A 209 19.50 10.89 12.23
CA GLY A 209 19.68 10.98 13.68
C GLY A 209 18.41 10.67 14.48
N PHE A 210 17.47 9.89 13.95
CA PHE A 210 16.37 9.34 14.75
C PHE A 210 16.83 8.13 15.55
N THR A 211 16.38 8.05 16.81
CA THR A 211 16.51 6.83 17.61
C THR A 211 15.59 5.76 17.03
N THR A 212 16.16 4.65 16.59
CA THR A 212 15.46 3.54 15.94
C THR A 212 15.58 2.24 16.72
N ASP A 213 16.32 2.26 17.83
CA ASP A 213 16.43 1.10 18.70
C ASP A 213 15.08 0.92 19.41
N ARG A 214 14.50 -0.28 19.29
CA ARG A 214 13.31 -0.65 20.06
C ARG A 214 13.67 -0.49 21.53
N ARG A 215 13.13 0.54 22.19
CA ARG A 215 13.16 0.59 23.64
C ARG A 215 12.45 -0.68 24.14
N PRO A 216 13.08 -1.48 25.01
CA PRO A 216 12.39 -2.64 25.59
C PRO A 216 11.09 -2.15 26.25
N PRO A 217 10.02 -2.96 26.28
CA PRO A 217 8.84 -2.62 27.06
C PRO A 217 9.26 -2.27 28.51
N PRO A 218 8.53 -1.39 29.22
CA PRO A 218 8.91 -0.92 30.56
C PRO A 218 9.23 -2.05 31.53
N GLU A 219 8.54 -3.19 31.37
CA GLU A 219 8.75 -4.42 32.14
C GLU A 219 10.12 -5.06 31.87
N ALA A 220 10.62 -5.00 30.64
CA ALA A 220 11.96 -5.46 30.28
C ALA A 220 13.05 -4.48 30.72
N GLU A 221 12.79 -3.16 30.72
CA GLU A 221 13.69 -2.18 31.36
C GLU A 221 13.75 -2.38 32.88
N ALA A 222 12.61 -2.65 33.52
CA ALA A 222 12.52 -2.95 34.95
C ALA A 222 13.23 -4.27 35.29
N ALA A 223 13.05 -5.31 34.48
CA ALA A 223 13.74 -6.59 34.63
C ALA A 223 15.26 -6.46 34.43
N THR A 224 15.71 -5.64 33.47
CA THR A 224 17.13 -5.38 33.24
C THR A 224 17.74 -4.60 34.42
N ARG A 225 17.05 -3.58 34.94
CA ARG A 225 17.48 -2.84 36.14
C ARG A 225 17.48 -3.69 37.41
N ALA A 226 16.50 -4.57 37.57
CA ALA A 226 16.45 -5.53 38.68
C ALA A 226 17.60 -6.53 38.58
N ALA A 227 17.86 -7.08 37.40
CA ALA A 227 18.98 -7.99 37.14
C ALA A 227 20.34 -7.31 37.36
N GLU A 228 20.51 -6.03 37.01
CA GLU A 228 21.72 -5.26 37.31
C GLU A 228 21.89 -4.94 38.80
N ALA A 229 20.79 -4.78 39.55
CA ALA A 229 20.82 -4.59 40.99
C ALA A 229 21.13 -5.89 41.76
N GLU A 230 20.76 -7.05 41.21
CA GLU A 230 21.01 -8.38 41.77
C GLU A 230 22.37 -8.99 41.36
N ARG A 231 23.10 -8.37 40.42
CA ARG A 231 24.45 -8.84 40.07
C ARG A 231 25.35 -8.78 41.31
N PRO A 232 25.91 -9.92 41.77
CA PRO A 232 26.87 -9.90 42.85
C PRO A 232 28.05 -9.01 42.46
N ALA A 233 28.56 -8.24 43.41
CA ALA A 233 29.76 -7.46 43.17
C ALA A 233 30.85 -8.41 42.66
N GLY A 234 31.42 -8.08 41.49
CA GLY A 234 32.58 -8.81 40.99
C GLY A 234 33.72 -8.77 42.03
N PRO A 235 34.79 -9.55 41.85
CA PRO A 235 35.89 -9.68 42.82
C PRO A 235 36.59 -8.36 43.19
N TRP A 236 36.25 -7.27 42.52
CA TRP A 236 36.73 -5.91 42.75
C TRP A 236 35.51 -5.02 43.04
N GLY A 237 35.05 -4.99 44.29
CA GLY A 237 33.84 -4.27 44.72
C GLY A 237 33.74 -2.82 44.21
N LYS A 238 32.52 -2.25 44.26
CA LYS A 238 32.19 -0.92 43.73
C LYS A 238 33.26 0.11 44.12
N ILE A 239 33.92 0.71 43.14
CA ILE A 239 34.86 1.82 43.33
C ILE A 239 34.03 3.02 43.85
N PRO A 240 34.30 3.52 45.07
CA PRO A 240 33.63 4.71 45.56
C PRO A 240 34.09 5.94 44.77
N LYS A 241 33.16 6.89 44.60
CA LYS A 241 33.25 8.07 43.70
C LYS A 241 34.51 8.91 43.86
#